data_AF-A0A9W6BUY6-F1
#
_entry.id   AF-A0A9W6BUY6-F1
#
_cell.length_a   1.000
_cell.length_b   1.000
_cell.length_c   1.000
_cell.angle_alpha   90.00
_cell.angle_beta   90.00
_cell.angle_gamma   90.00
#
_symmetry.space_group_name_H-M   'P 1'
#
loop_
_entity.id
_entity.type
_entity.pdbx_description
1 polymer ?
#
loop_
_entity_poly.entity_id
_entity_poly.type
_entity_poly.pdbx_seq_one_letter_code
_entity_poly.pdbx_strand_id
1 'polypeptide(L)'
;MADGVGGVWEQQRNHYNNHVRDLSTREALQQRSEGPAQELKNFHNHIKRQLIMRFAYKQERLLDLCCGRGGDLHKWREAQVGFVKGLDISEREVEEARRRYSELRERRGRGPGGSLLCEFEAVDWLGSRPYEELAAGPASYGVVTCMFALHYFFMSEASLRTFLRNVATNLRHGGYFVGTIPSGRRVMQLLGGKPELRTPMLRLVRRWKGTTDGSLEYLVEPTTLERIAAEVGLIAVRDYMDPVLATCFKEEDLDAPFKHFRPFFLHSLQLDVVEAKPGGPPPPPPQPPSSQVMASSLFAAFVFQKVDSPEAVTLPMAPECQFMVDRTQGRGGGGGGGPMGPMGHPGGPHMMGHPGPMGHHGGPPQGMPGPYGMGGGGPPPPGFGGGGHGYAGGPPLGGAHGGRGGPGPGKRGWDGPRPGHDRGDKRGKFGGGPGRG
;
A
#
# COMPACT_ATOMS: atom_id res chain seq x y z
N MET A 1 2.90 -31.39 -19.26
CA MET A 1 2.26 -30.07 -19.48
C MET A 1 2.56 -29.16 -18.28
N ALA A 2 3.82 -28.78 -18.09
CA ALA A 2 4.23 -27.83 -17.03
C ALA A 2 4.89 -26.56 -17.62
N ASP A 3 5.19 -26.61 -18.90
CA ASP A 3 6.30 -25.90 -19.56
C ASP A 3 5.89 -24.50 -20.04
N GLY A 4 4.60 -24.15 -19.90
CA GLY A 4 4.03 -22.87 -20.30
C GLY A 4 4.07 -21.78 -19.23
N VAL A 5 4.27 -22.12 -17.95
CA VAL A 5 4.17 -21.14 -16.84
C VAL A 5 5.50 -20.42 -16.59
N GLY A 6 6.64 -21.13 -16.69
CA GLY A 6 7.97 -20.56 -16.42
C GLY A 6 8.31 -19.37 -17.32
N GLY A 7 8.06 -19.49 -18.63
CA GLY A 7 8.36 -18.44 -19.60
C GLY A 7 7.58 -17.13 -19.39
N VAL A 8 6.39 -17.17 -18.77
CA VAL A 8 5.60 -15.96 -18.46
C VAL A 8 6.25 -15.19 -17.30
N TRP A 9 6.63 -15.90 -16.23
CA TRP A 9 7.33 -15.29 -15.09
C TRP A 9 8.72 -14.78 -15.48
N GLU A 10 9.43 -15.48 -16.35
CA GLU A 10 10.70 -15.03 -16.92
C GLU A 10 10.53 -13.77 -17.79
N GLN A 11 9.53 -13.72 -18.67
CA GLN A 11 9.23 -12.52 -19.46
C GLN A 11 8.91 -11.32 -18.54
N GLN A 12 8.11 -11.52 -17.48
CA GLN A 12 7.75 -10.45 -16.55
C GLN A 12 8.93 -9.99 -15.68
N ARG A 13 9.81 -10.92 -15.25
CA ARG A 13 11.09 -10.62 -14.60
C ARG A 13 11.99 -9.78 -15.50
N ASN A 14 12.16 -10.18 -16.76
CA ASN A 14 13.00 -9.49 -17.72
C ASN A 14 12.46 -8.09 -18.06
N HIS A 15 11.14 -7.92 -18.13
CA HIS A 15 10.51 -6.61 -18.28
C HIS A 15 10.86 -5.65 -17.12
N TYR A 16 10.78 -6.09 -15.87
CA TYR A 16 11.13 -5.26 -14.71
C TYR A 16 12.64 -5.07 -14.49
N ASN A 17 13.46 -6.07 -14.80
CA ASN A 17 14.93 -5.92 -14.78
C ASN A 17 15.42 -4.79 -15.70
N ASN A 18 14.70 -4.53 -16.80
CA ASN A 18 14.96 -3.43 -17.73
C ASN A 18 14.32 -2.08 -17.32
N HIS A 19 13.50 -2.04 -16.26
CA HIS A 19 12.90 -0.80 -15.73
C HIS A 19 13.78 -0.05 -14.72
N VAL A 20 14.81 -0.71 -14.18
CA VAL A 20 15.87 -0.07 -13.39
C VAL A 20 16.83 0.62 -14.37
N ARG A 21 16.77 1.95 -14.41
CA ARG A 21 17.74 2.79 -15.13
C ARG A 21 18.88 3.15 -14.19
N ASP A 22 20.10 3.06 -14.68
CA ASP A 22 21.32 3.48 -13.99
C ASP A 22 21.45 5.03 -14.00
N LEU A 23 20.51 5.71 -13.35
CA LEU A 23 20.43 7.16 -13.16
C LEU A 23 20.56 7.48 -11.67
N SER A 24 21.27 8.54 -11.30
CA SER A 24 21.32 8.95 -9.90
C SER A 24 19.93 9.33 -9.38
N THR A 25 19.73 9.22 -8.06
CA THR A 25 18.48 9.62 -7.40
C THR A 25 18.06 11.06 -7.75
N ARG A 26 19.00 11.96 -8.09
CA ARG A 26 18.74 13.34 -8.52
C ARG A 26 18.28 13.44 -9.98
N GLU A 27 18.98 12.83 -10.92
CA GLU A 27 18.60 12.82 -12.35
C GLU A 27 17.27 12.09 -12.57
N ALA A 28 17.07 10.98 -11.85
CA ALA A 28 15.83 10.22 -11.87
C ALA A 28 14.63 11.00 -11.30
N LEU A 29 14.84 12.02 -10.47
CA LEU A 29 13.80 12.95 -10.02
C LEU A 29 13.56 14.07 -11.04
N GLN A 30 14.63 14.67 -11.59
CA GLN A 30 14.52 15.77 -12.55
C GLN A 30 13.86 15.32 -13.87
N GLN A 31 14.18 14.12 -14.38
CA GLN A 31 13.46 13.52 -15.52
C GLN A 31 12.00 13.13 -15.21
N ARG A 32 11.53 13.23 -13.96
CA ARG A 32 10.13 12.95 -13.58
C ARG A 32 9.31 14.21 -13.36
N SER A 33 9.90 15.30 -12.87
CA SER A 33 9.19 16.57 -12.60
C SER A 33 8.57 17.22 -13.85
N GLU A 34 9.10 16.93 -15.03
CA GLU A 34 8.73 17.61 -16.29
C GLU A 34 7.87 16.73 -17.24
N GLY A 35 7.53 15.50 -16.83
CA GLY A 35 6.84 14.54 -17.71
C GLY A 35 5.30 14.61 -17.65
N PRO A 36 4.56 14.46 -18.77
CA PRO A 36 3.08 14.55 -18.81
C PRO A 36 2.34 13.52 -17.94
N ALA A 37 3.01 12.43 -17.55
CA ALA A 37 2.50 11.41 -16.63
C ALA A 37 2.68 11.77 -15.14
N GLN A 38 3.21 12.95 -14.78
CA GLN A 38 3.54 13.27 -13.39
C GLN A 38 2.31 13.52 -12.51
N GLU A 39 1.24 14.16 -13.02
CA GLU A 39 -0.01 14.30 -12.28
C GLU A 39 -0.68 12.95 -11.98
N LEU A 40 -0.71 12.06 -12.97
CA LEU A 40 -1.17 10.67 -12.83
C LEU A 40 -0.40 9.93 -11.73
N LYS A 41 0.94 10.03 -11.74
CA LYS A 41 1.81 9.47 -10.69
C LYS A 41 1.57 10.11 -9.32
N ASN A 42 1.32 11.43 -9.26
CA ASN A 42 1.02 12.12 -8.00
C ASN A 42 -0.29 11.60 -7.39
N PHE A 43 -1.35 11.48 -8.20
CA PHE A 43 -2.66 10.97 -7.77
C PHE A 43 -2.60 9.50 -7.34
N HIS A 44 -1.94 8.62 -8.09
CA HIS A 44 -1.71 7.23 -7.67
C HIS A 44 -0.88 7.13 -6.38
N ASN A 45 0.13 7.99 -6.21
CA ASN A 45 0.88 8.04 -4.95
C ASN A 45 0.06 8.62 -3.78
N HIS A 46 -0.91 9.50 -4.04
CA HIS A 46 -1.84 9.99 -3.03
C HIS A 46 -2.75 8.85 -2.55
N ILE A 47 -3.41 8.12 -3.46
CA ILE A 47 -4.24 6.96 -3.09
C ILE A 47 -3.43 5.93 -2.29
N LYS A 48 -2.22 5.56 -2.75
CA LYS A 48 -1.36 4.64 -1.99
C LYS A 48 -0.98 5.17 -0.60
N ARG A 49 -0.80 6.50 -0.44
CA ARG A 49 -0.56 7.11 0.88
C ARG A 49 -1.78 6.98 1.77
N GLN A 50 -2.96 7.35 1.29
CA GLN A 50 -4.19 7.26 2.09
C GLN A 50 -4.51 5.82 2.50
N LEU A 51 -4.39 4.85 1.58
CA LEU A 51 -4.55 3.42 1.90
C LEU A 51 -3.53 2.93 2.96
N ILE A 52 -2.25 3.26 2.81
CA ILE A 52 -1.21 2.85 3.77
C ILE A 52 -1.40 3.55 5.12
N MET A 53 -1.79 4.83 5.15
CA MET A 53 -2.10 5.55 6.40
C MET A 53 -3.35 5.01 7.09
N ARG A 54 -4.41 4.67 6.34
CA ARG A 54 -5.68 4.18 6.92
C ARG A 54 -5.54 2.80 7.55
N PHE A 55 -4.80 1.88 6.91
CA PHE A 55 -4.76 0.47 7.32
C PHE A 55 -3.43 0.04 7.97
N ALA A 56 -2.29 0.67 7.63
CA ALA A 56 -0.97 0.27 8.14
C ALA A 56 -0.39 1.19 9.25
N TYR A 57 -1.14 2.20 9.72
CA TYR A 57 -0.65 3.09 10.78
C TYR A 57 -0.29 2.32 12.07
N LYS A 58 0.91 2.57 12.59
CA LYS A 58 1.55 1.91 13.75
C LYS A 58 1.51 0.38 13.73
N GLN A 59 1.38 -0.26 12.57
CA GLN A 59 1.51 -1.71 12.49
C GLN A 59 2.97 -2.11 12.72
N GLU A 60 3.19 -3.06 13.62
CA GLU A 60 4.52 -3.56 13.97
C GLU A 60 5.21 -4.21 12.77
N ARG A 61 4.44 -4.92 11.92
CA ARG A 61 4.91 -5.67 10.77
C ARG A 61 3.97 -5.50 9.56
N LEU A 62 4.55 -5.17 8.40
CA LEU A 62 3.90 -5.15 7.09
C LEU A 62 4.67 -6.03 6.09
N LEU A 63 3.94 -6.74 5.23
CA LEU A 63 4.50 -7.54 4.13
C LEU A 63 4.05 -6.92 2.79
N ASP A 64 4.98 -6.41 1.98
CA ASP A 64 4.69 -5.79 0.69
C ASP A 64 5.02 -6.76 -0.46
N LEU A 65 3.99 -7.21 -1.17
CA LEU A 65 4.08 -8.18 -2.25
C LEU A 65 4.09 -7.48 -3.61
N CYS A 66 5.15 -7.74 -4.38
CA CYS A 66 5.56 -7.00 -5.57
C CYS A 66 5.92 -5.54 -5.24
N CYS A 67 6.85 -5.37 -4.27
CA CYS A 67 7.25 -4.06 -3.75
C CYS A 67 8.05 -3.20 -4.75
N GLY A 68 8.59 -3.82 -5.81
CA GLY A 68 9.60 -3.26 -6.69
C GLY A 68 10.71 -2.53 -5.94
N ARG A 69 11.18 -1.44 -6.54
CA ARG A 69 12.17 -0.48 -6.02
C ARG A 69 11.77 0.37 -4.80
N GLY A 70 11.02 -0.19 -3.85
CA GLY A 70 10.67 0.44 -2.59
C GLY A 70 9.92 1.77 -2.76
N GLY A 71 9.01 1.86 -3.73
CA GLY A 71 8.31 3.11 -4.08
C GLY A 71 7.45 3.70 -2.95
N ASP A 72 7.15 2.90 -1.92
CA ASP A 72 6.33 3.26 -0.78
C ASP A 72 7.12 3.38 0.55
N LEU A 73 8.45 3.27 0.52
CA LEU A 73 9.37 3.46 1.67
C LEU A 73 9.02 4.67 2.56
N HIS A 74 8.77 5.82 1.95
CA HIS A 74 8.40 7.03 2.69
C HIS A 74 7.02 6.95 3.35
N LYS A 75 6.09 6.19 2.78
CA LYS A 75 4.71 6.00 3.26
C LYS A 75 4.69 5.04 4.45
N TRP A 76 5.46 3.95 4.42
CA TRP A 76 5.62 3.06 5.57
C TRP A 76 6.22 3.79 6.78
N ARG A 77 7.20 4.69 6.56
CA ARG A 77 7.81 5.50 7.62
C ARG A 77 6.86 6.55 8.20
N GLU A 78 6.06 7.19 7.34
CA GLU A 78 5.02 8.16 7.71
C GLU A 78 3.88 7.48 8.50
N ALA A 79 3.47 6.28 8.08
CA ALA A 79 2.55 5.41 8.81
C ALA A 79 3.15 4.82 10.10
N GLN A 80 4.43 5.11 10.42
CA GLN A 80 5.09 4.61 11.62
C GLN A 80 5.14 3.08 11.72
N VAL A 81 5.23 2.38 10.57
CA VAL A 81 5.40 0.93 10.51
C VAL A 81 6.75 0.54 11.13
N GLY A 82 6.73 -0.49 11.99
CA GLY A 82 7.94 -0.96 12.68
C GLY A 82 8.90 -1.69 11.75
N PHE A 83 8.39 -2.70 11.04
CA PHE A 83 9.14 -3.58 10.14
C PHE A 83 8.38 -3.82 8.83
N VAL A 84 9.11 -3.83 7.71
CA VAL A 84 8.60 -4.20 6.37
C VAL A 84 9.44 -5.32 5.76
N LYS A 85 8.80 -6.41 5.33
CA LYS A 85 9.38 -7.36 4.35
C LYS A 85 8.85 -6.98 2.97
N GLY A 86 9.73 -6.63 2.03
CA GLY A 86 9.39 -6.41 0.62
C GLY A 86 9.80 -7.61 -0.23
N LEU A 87 8.86 -8.15 -1.01
CA LEU A 87 9.07 -9.26 -1.92
C LEU A 87 8.81 -8.81 -3.36
N ASP A 88 9.70 -9.12 -4.31
CA ASP A 88 9.48 -8.84 -5.74
C ASP A 88 10.13 -9.89 -6.65
N ILE A 89 9.71 -9.99 -7.91
CA ILE A 89 10.27 -10.92 -8.90
C ILE A 89 11.57 -10.40 -9.54
N SER A 90 11.81 -9.08 -9.53
CA SER A 90 13.01 -8.46 -10.08
C SER A 90 14.06 -8.21 -9.01
N GLU A 91 15.17 -8.95 -9.10
CA GLU A 91 16.34 -8.77 -8.25
C GLU A 91 16.91 -7.34 -8.35
N ARG A 92 16.94 -6.75 -9.55
CA ARG A 92 17.37 -5.36 -9.76
C ARG A 92 16.48 -4.32 -9.07
N GLU A 93 15.15 -4.50 -9.12
CA GLU A 93 14.25 -3.59 -8.39
C GLU A 93 14.43 -3.79 -6.86
N VAL A 94 14.65 -5.03 -6.38
CA VAL A 94 15.00 -5.33 -4.97
C VAL A 94 16.32 -4.69 -4.54
N GLU A 95 17.36 -4.69 -5.39
CA GLU A 95 18.63 -4.00 -5.12
C GLU A 95 18.44 -2.48 -5.01
N GLU A 96 17.68 -1.87 -5.90
CA GLU A 96 17.35 -0.44 -5.82
C GLU A 96 16.48 -0.11 -4.59
N ALA A 97 15.61 -1.03 -4.15
CA ALA A 97 14.85 -0.90 -2.90
C ALA A 97 15.78 -0.89 -1.68
N ARG A 98 16.72 -1.85 -1.59
CA ARG A 98 17.77 -1.90 -0.56
C ARG A 98 18.61 -0.62 -0.56
N ARG A 99 19.04 -0.15 -1.73
CA ARG A 99 19.86 1.07 -1.89
C ARG A 99 19.13 2.33 -1.38
N ARG A 100 17.85 2.50 -1.76
CA ARG A 100 17.01 3.62 -1.28
C ARG A 100 16.71 3.55 0.21
N TYR A 101 16.55 2.35 0.76
CA TYR A 101 16.38 2.17 2.19
C TYR A 101 17.66 2.54 2.96
N SER A 102 18.86 2.21 2.47
CA SER A 102 20.12 2.71 3.06
C SER A 102 20.19 4.24 3.04
N GLU A 103 19.93 4.89 1.90
CA GLU A 103 19.83 6.37 1.83
C GLU A 103 18.81 6.93 2.85
N LEU A 104 17.69 6.23 3.07
CA LEU A 104 16.63 6.64 4.00
C LEU A 104 17.07 6.57 5.47
N ARG A 105 17.91 5.59 5.83
CA ARG A 105 18.47 5.40 7.18
C ARG A 105 19.60 6.37 7.49
N GLU A 106 20.42 6.68 6.50
CA GLU A 106 21.58 7.58 6.62
C GLU A 106 21.17 9.03 6.89
N ARG A 107 20.04 9.47 6.31
CA ARG A 107 19.44 10.80 6.50
C ARG A 107 18.77 10.97 7.88
N ARG A 108 19.50 10.64 8.97
CA ARG A 108 19.03 10.76 10.36
C ARG A 108 18.69 12.21 10.70
N GLY A 109 17.39 12.52 10.79
CA GLY A 109 16.86 13.81 11.23
C GLY A 109 15.60 13.63 12.06
N ARG A 110 15.37 14.51 13.04
CA ARG A 110 14.29 14.42 14.03
C ARG A 110 12.91 14.78 13.46
N GLY A 111 12.39 13.97 12.54
CA GLY A 111 10.98 14.03 12.12
C GLY A 111 10.11 13.05 12.91
N PRO A 112 8.80 13.28 13.04
CA PRO A 112 7.87 12.29 13.58
C PRO A 112 7.76 11.09 12.64
N GLY A 113 8.37 9.97 13.02
CA GLY A 113 8.39 8.72 12.27
C GLY A 113 9.27 7.71 13.00
N GLY A 114 8.76 6.49 13.19
CA GLY A 114 9.46 5.45 13.94
C GLY A 114 10.74 4.95 13.26
N SER A 115 11.49 4.10 13.97
CA SER A 115 12.66 3.41 13.44
C SER A 115 12.27 2.28 12.47
N LEU A 116 11.70 2.66 11.33
CA LEU A 116 11.33 1.73 10.25
C LEU A 116 12.53 0.85 9.87
N LEU A 117 12.34 -0.46 10.04
CA LEU A 117 13.22 -1.49 9.50
C LEU A 117 12.62 -2.06 8.21
N CYS A 118 13.46 -2.31 7.21
CA CYS A 118 13.07 -2.96 5.97
C CYS A 118 14.03 -4.10 5.62
N GLU A 119 13.48 -5.20 5.13
CA GLU A 119 14.20 -6.30 4.46
C GLU A 119 13.60 -6.49 3.06
N PHE A 120 14.42 -6.87 2.09
CA PHE A 120 13.98 -7.07 0.70
C PHE A 120 14.57 -8.34 0.11
N GLU A 121 13.75 -9.12 -0.58
CA GLU A 121 14.09 -10.43 -1.14
C GLU A 121 13.49 -10.63 -2.53
N ALA A 122 14.26 -11.27 -3.43
CA ALA A 122 13.86 -11.55 -4.80
C ALA A 122 13.25 -12.96 -4.90
N VAL A 123 11.98 -13.06 -5.31
CA VAL A 123 11.17 -14.27 -5.25
C VAL A 123 10.28 -14.42 -6.47
N ASP A 124 10.22 -15.62 -7.07
CA ASP A 124 9.47 -15.89 -8.31
C ASP A 124 8.28 -16.86 -8.13
N TRP A 125 8.04 -17.27 -6.89
CA TRP A 125 7.10 -18.34 -6.54
C TRP A 125 5.81 -17.87 -5.88
N LEU A 126 5.60 -16.54 -5.73
CA LEU A 126 4.46 -15.95 -5.00
C LEU A 126 3.08 -16.47 -5.42
N GLY A 127 2.93 -16.84 -6.69
CA GLY A 127 1.72 -17.45 -7.25
C GLY A 127 1.87 -18.91 -7.68
N SER A 128 2.84 -19.66 -7.13
CA SER A 128 3.10 -21.06 -7.51
C SER A 128 3.56 -21.98 -6.38
N ARG A 129 3.97 -21.45 -5.21
CA ARG A 129 4.31 -22.22 -4.00
C ARG A 129 3.71 -21.59 -2.75
N PRO A 130 3.39 -22.37 -1.70
CA PRO A 130 3.09 -21.85 -0.37
C PRO A 130 4.26 -21.07 0.23
N TYR A 131 3.97 -20.06 1.05
CA TYR A 131 4.96 -19.29 1.81
C TYR A 131 4.44 -18.86 3.18
N GLU A 132 5.33 -18.95 4.16
CA GLU A 132 5.15 -18.56 5.55
C GLU A 132 6.49 -17.97 6.02
N GLU A 133 6.48 -16.77 6.59
CA GLU A 133 7.70 -16.11 7.06
C GLU A 133 8.15 -16.67 8.42
N LEU A 134 8.80 -17.84 8.37
CA LEU A 134 9.23 -18.60 9.56
C LEU A 134 10.10 -17.77 10.52
N ALA A 135 10.85 -16.78 10.04
CA ALA A 135 11.65 -15.89 10.89
C ALA A 135 10.81 -14.95 11.78
N ALA A 136 9.52 -14.80 11.49
CA ALA A 136 8.57 -13.99 12.25
C ALA A 136 7.47 -14.81 12.94
N GLY A 137 7.38 -16.11 12.62
CA GLY A 137 6.27 -16.98 12.97
C GLY A 137 5.04 -16.81 12.06
N PRO A 138 4.17 -17.84 11.97
CA PRO A 138 2.93 -17.78 11.20
C PRO A 138 2.03 -16.62 11.63
N ALA A 139 1.23 -16.11 10.68
CA ALA A 139 0.22 -15.08 10.91
C ALA A 139 0.71 -13.83 11.68
N SER A 140 1.97 -13.44 11.50
CA SER A 140 2.65 -12.39 12.26
C SER A 140 2.49 -10.96 11.71
N TYR A 141 1.95 -10.78 10.50
CA TYR A 141 1.80 -9.46 9.88
C TYR A 141 0.45 -8.82 10.21
N GLY A 142 0.47 -7.51 10.51
CA GLY A 142 -0.74 -6.72 10.71
C GLY A 142 -1.40 -6.29 9.40
N VAL A 143 -0.59 -6.08 8.36
CA VAL A 143 -1.03 -5.74 7.00
C VAL A 143 -0.18 -6.47 5.97
N VAL A 144 -0.82 -6.90 4.88
CA VAL A 144 -0.17 -7.26 3.62
C VAL A 144 -0.58 -6.22 2.57
N THR A 145 0.37 -5.71 1.78
CA THR A 145 0.08 -4.83 0.64
C THR A 145 0.41 -5.50 -0.70
N CYS A 146 -0.35 -5.18 -1.75
CA CYS A 146 0.02 -5.51 -3.13
C CYS A 146 -0.51 -4.43 -4.09
N MET A 147 0.39 -3.56 -4.54
CA MET A 147 0.03 -2.29 -5.17
C MET A 147 0.33 -2.32 -6.67
N PHE A 148 -0.71 -2.38 -7.51
CA PHE A 148 -0.60 -2.46 -8.98
C PHE A 148 0.12 -3.71 -9.50
N ALA A 149 -0.08 -4.88 -8.86
CA ALA A 149 0.56 -6.13 -9.26
C ALA A 149 -0.30 -7.41 -9.15
N LEU A 150 -1.42 -7.40 -8.41
CA LEU A 150 -2.24 -8.61 -8.21
C LEU A 150 -2.76 -9.22 -9.53
N HIS A 151 -2.93 -8.40 -10.58
CA HIS A 151 -3.34 -8.81 -11.91
C HIS A 151 -2.34 -9.71 -12.65
N TYR A 152 -1.08 -9.82 -12.22
CA TYR A 152 -0.14 -10.80 -12.78
C TYR A 152 -0.50 -12.26 -12.38
N PHE A 153 -1.14 -12.44 -11.21
CA PHE A 153 -1.55 -13.75 -10.71
C PHE A 153 -2.89 -14.25 -11.28
N PHE A 154 -3.61 -13.40 -12.01
CA PHE A 154 -4.86 -13.74 -12.72
C PHE A 154 -4.66 -14.65 -13.95
N MET A 155 -3.44 -15.16 -14.19
CA MET A 155 -3.16 -16.15 -15.23
C MET A 155 -3.92 -17.48 -15.07
N SER A 156 -4.31 -17.83 -13.85
CA SER A 156 -5.19 -18.97 -13.54
C SER A 156 -5.73 -18.87 -12.11
N GLU A 157 -6.88 -19.49 -11.83
CA GLU A 157 -7.37 -19.61 -10.45
C GLU A 157 -6.37 -20.26 -9.51
N ALA A 158 -5.61 -21.26 -9.98
CA ALA A 158 -4.60 -21.94 -9.16
C ALA A 158 -3.48 -20.99 -8.72
N SER A 159 -3.05 -20.07 -9.58
CA SER A 159 -2.01 -19.08 -9.26
C SER A 159 -2.53 -18.01 -8.30
N LEU A 160 -3.69 -17.42 -8.60
CA LEU A 160 -4.36 -16.43 -7.75
C LEU A 160 -4.68 -17.00 -6.36
N ARG A 161 -5.17 -18.24 -6.29
CA ARG A 161 -5.45 -18.96 -5.04
C ARG A 161 -4.20 -19.23 -4.23
N THR A 162 -3.07 -19.54 -4.88
CA THR A 162 -1.79 -19.72 -4.19
C THR A 162 -1.29 -18.39 -3.64
N PHE A 163 -1.38 -17.31 -4.41
CA PHE A 163 -1.07 -15.96 -3.95
C PHE A 163 -1.93 -15.53 -2.75
N LEU A 164 -3.25 -15.71 -2.82
CA LEU A 164 -4.16 -15.34 -1.74
C LEU A 164 -4.01 -16.23 -0.49
N ARG A 165 -3.60 -17.50 -0.63
CA ARG A 165 -3.14 -18.31 0.51
C ARG A 165 -1.89 -17.74 1.16
N ASN A 166 -0.90 -17.33 0.36
CA ASN A 166 0.33 -16.72 0.88
C ASN A 166 0.04 -15.39 1.62
N VAL A 167 -0.93 -14.60 1.15
CA VAL A 167 -1.48 -13.46 1.91
C VAL A 167 -2.09 -13.93 3.23
N ALA A 168 -3.05 -14.87 3.19
CA ALA A 168 -3.85 -15.27 4.34
C ALA A 168 -3.08 -16.03 5.44
N THR A 169 -2.00 -16.75 5.09
CA THR A 169 -1.14 -17.46 6.06
C THR A 169 -0.21 -16.52 6.84
N ASN A 170 0.23 -15.42 6.21
CA ASN A 170 1.14 -14.48 6.84
C ASN A 170 0.41 -13.36 7.61
N LEU A 171 -0.85 -13.10 7.28
CA LEU A 171 -1.67 -12.05 7.88
C LEU A 171 -2.39 -12.56 9.15
N ARG A 172 -2.30 -11.79 10.25
CA ARG A 172 -3.00 -12.10 11.51
C ARG A 172 -4.52 -12.02 11.38
N HIS A 173 -5.26 -12.73 12.23
CA HIS A 173 -6.71 -12.50 12.35
C HIS A 173 -6.99 -11.03 12.71
N GLY A 174 -7.92 -10.40 12.00
CA GLY A 174 -8.21 -8.97 12.06
C GLY A 174 -7.25 -8.08 11.26
N GLY A 175 -6.20 -8.63 10.65
CA GLY A 175 -5.27 -7.91 9.76
C GLY A 175 -5.84 -7.69 8.36
N TYR A 176 -5.27 -6.73 7.61
CA TYR A 176 -5.78 -6.29 6.30
C TYR A 176 -4.86 -6.66 5.13
N PHE A 177 -5.45 -7.12 4.02
CA PHE A 177 -4.82 -7.20 2.70
C PHE A 177 -5.30 -6.03 1.84
N VAL A 178 -4.39 -5.14 1.47
CA VAL A 178 -4.70 -3.84 0.85
C VAL A 178 -4.01 -3.72 -0.51
N GLY A 179 -4.72 -3.32 -1.55
CA GLY A 179 -4.10 -3.22 -2.87
C GLY A 179 -4.86 -2.44 -3.93
N THR A 180 -4.26 -2.39 -5.12
CA THR A 180 -4.79 -1.71 -6.30
C THR A 180 -4.64 -2.55 -7.56
N ILE A 181 -5.65 -2.53 -8.43
CA ILE A 181 -5.76 -3.38 -9.63
C ILE A 181 -6.37 -2.63 -10.81
N PRO A 182 -6.04 -2.98 -12.07
CA PRO A 182 -6.83 -2.61 -13.23
C PRO A 182 -8.16 -3.37 -13.24
N SER A 183 -9.28 -2.67 -13.35
CA SER A 183 -10.62 -3.25 -13.48
C SER A 183 -10.82 -3.81 -14.87
N GLY A 184 -10.92 -5.14 -15.00
CA GLY A 184 -11.10 -5.81 -16.31
C GLY A 184 -12.34 -5.31 -17.07
N ARG A 185 -13.41 -4.94 -16.34
CA ARG A 185 -14.60 -4.30 -16.92
C ARG A 185 -14.28 -2.94 -17.54
N ARG A 186 -13.51 -2.08 -16.87
CA ARG A 186 -13.11 -0.77 -17.41
C ARG A 186 -12.14 -0.92 -18.60
N VAL A 187 -11.21 -1.88 -18.55
CA VAL A 187 -10.31 -2.21 -19.68
C VAL A 187 -11.12 -2.61 -20.93
N MET A 188 -12.08 -3.52 -20.79
CA MET A 188 -12.94 -3.97 -21.90
C MET A 188 -13.86 -2.86 -22.41
N GLN A 189 -14.38 -1.99 -21.53
CA GLN A 189 -15.16 -0.82 -21.91
C GLN A 189 -14.33 0.20 -22.73
N LEU A 190 -13.11 0.53 -22.30
CA LEU A 190 -12.25 1.47 -23.03
C LEU A 190 -11.77 0.91 -24.38
N LEU A 191 -11.55 -0.41 -24.49
CA LEU A 191 -11.26 -1.05 -25.78
C LEU A 191 -12.46 -0.97 -26.74
N GLY A 192 -13.69 -0.98 -26.26
CA GLY A 192 -14.89 -0.83 -27.10
C GLY A 192 -14.99 -1.88 -28.22
N GLY A 193 -14.53 -3.11 -27.94
CA GLY A 193 -14.43 -4.21 -28.91
C GLY A 193 -13.20 -4.17 -29.85
N LYS A 194 -12.44 -3.08 -29.87
CA LYS A 194 -11.24 -2.90 -30.73
C LYS A 194 -10.06 -3.74 -30.22
N PRO A 195 -9.11 -4.14 -31.09
CA PRO A 195 -7.93 -4.91 -30.71
C PRO A 195 -6.83 -4.06 -30.03
N GLU A 196 -6.73 -2.76 -30.35
CA GLU A 196 -5.82 -1.81 -29.70
C GLU A 196 -6.58 -0.49 -29.40
N LEU A 197 -6.33 0.07 -28.21
CA LEU A 197 -6.61 1.47 -27.88
C LEU A 197 -5.26 2.18 -27.65
N ARG A 198 -5.10 3.38 -28.20
CA ARG A 198 -3.91 4.21 -27.99
C ARG A 198 -4.30 5.64 -27.68
N THR A 199 -3.67 6.20 -26.65
CA THR A 199 -3.74 7.58 -26.19
C THR A 199 -2.33 8.03 -25.76
N PRO A 200 -2.07 9.33 -25.51
CA PRO A 200 -0.76 9.79 -25.01
C PRO A 200 -0.30 9.14 -23.70
N MET A 201 -1.21 8.69 -22.83
CA MET A 201 -0.91 8.13 -21.50
C MET A 201 -1.11 6.61 -21.39
N LEU A 202 -1.68 5.97 -22.42
CA LEU A 202 -2.14 4.58 -22.33
C LEU A 202 -2.16 3.92 -23.71
N ARG A 203 -1.54 2.74 -23.81
CA ARG A 203 -1.73 1.78 -24.90
C ARG A 203 -2.26 0.47 -24.32
N LEU A 204 -3.46 0.07 -24.70
CA LEU A 204 -4.02 -1.25 -24.40
C LEU A 204 -4.04 -2.08 -25.68
N VAL A 205 -3.52 -3.30 -25.66
CA VAL A 205 -3.57 -4.23 -26.80
C VAL A 205 -4.15 -5.56 -26.32
N ARG A 206 -5.30 -5.97 -26.87
CA ARG A 206 -5.92 -7.24 -26.53
C ARG A 206 -5.11 -8.37 -27.17
N ARG A 207 -4.40 -9.16 -26.35
CA ARG A 207 -3.63 -10.34 -26.76
C ARG A 207 -4.01 -11.55 -25.92
N TRP A 208 -3.74 -12.75 -26.45
CA TRP A 208 -3.93 -14.03 -25.76
C TRP A 208 -2.60 -14.78 -25.56
N LYS A 209 -1.65 -14.61 -26.48
CA LYS A 209 -0.29 -15.14 -26.46
C LYS A 209 0.65 -14.19 -27.21
N GLY A 210 1.96 -14.39 -27.05
CA GLY A 210 3.02 -13.68 -27.79
C GLY A 210 3.75 -12.64 -26.95
N THR A 211 4.84 -12.11 -27.51
CA THR A 211 5.65 -11.04 -26.90
C THR A 211 4.90 -9.71 -26.84
N THR A 212 5.42 -8.77 -26.06
CA THR A 212 4.89 -7.42 -25.88
C THR A 212 6.04 -6.45 -25.56
N ASP A 213 5.88 -5.19 -25.94
CA ASP A 213 6.82 -4.10 -25.65
C ASP A 213 6.68 -3.59 -24.20
N GLY A 214 5.63 -4.02 -23.49
CA GLY A 214 5.30 -3.66 -22.11
C GLY A 214 5.09 -4.89 -21.22
N SER A 215 4.25 -4.75 -20.19
CA SER A 215 3.81 -5.85 -19.32
C SER A 215 2.83 -6.80 -20.04
N LEU A 216 2.73 -8.04 -19.56
CA LEU A 216 1.59 -8.93 -19.83
C LEU A 216 0.66 -8.91 -18.62
N GLU A 217 -0.58 -8.46 -18.81
CA GLU A 217 -1.54 -8.24 -17.73
C GLU A 217 -2.84 -8.98 -18.01
N TYR A 218 -3.37 -9.66 -16.98
CA TYR A 218 -4.62 -10.40 -17.07
C TYR A 218 -5.78 -9.54 -16.59
N LEU A 219 -6.95 -9.72 -17.21
CA LEU A 219 -8.16 -8.98 -16.84
C LEU A 219 -8.64 -9.44 -15.47
N VAL A 220 -8.62 -8.54 -14.48
CA VAL A 220 -9.17 -8.83 -13.15
C VAL A 220 -10.69 -8.75 -13.20
N GLU A 221 -11.34 -9.86 -12.88
CA GLU A 221 -12.77 -9.91 -12.60
C GLU A 221 -13.02 -9.80 -11.08
N PRO A 222 -13.71 -8.76 -10.60
CA PRO A 222 -13.94 -8.54 -9.17
C PRO A 222 -14.64 -9.69 -8.43
N THR A 223 -15.62 -10.33 -9.06
CA THR A 223 -16.40 -11.45 -8.48
C THR A 223 -15.55 -12.70 -8.26
N THR A 224 -14.71 -13.04 -9.24
CA THR A 224 -13.74 -14.14 -9.09
C THR A 224 -12.68 -13.82 -8.03
N LEU A 225 -12.27 -12.55 -7.88
CA LEU A 225 -11.38 -12.13 -6.80
C LEU A 225 -12.02 -12.31 -5.41
N GLU A 226 -13.23 -11.76 -5.21
CA GLU A 226 -13.94 -11.82 -3.93
C GLU A 226 -14.25 -13.27 -3.52
N ARG A 227 -14.64 -14.14 -4.47
CA ARG A 227 -14.81 -15.58 -4.21
C ARG A 227 -13.51 -16.24 -3.73
N ILE A 228 -12.42 -16.12 -4.49
CA ILE A 228 -11.18 -16.86 -4.19
C ILE A 228 -10.51 -16.32 -2.91
N ALA A 229 -10.73 -15.06 -2.57
CA ALA A 229 -10.36 -14.48 -1.28
C ALA A 229 -11.20 -15.06 -0.13
N ALA A 230 -12.52 -15.16 -0.27
CA ALA A 230 -13.38 -15.76 0.74
C ALA A 230 -13.01 -17.23 1.03
N GLU A 231 -12.62 -17.99 0.01
CA GLU A 231 -12.11 -19.38 0.14
C GLU A 231 -10.83 -19.54 0.99
N VAL A 232 -10.19 -18.43 1.43
CA VAL A 232 -9.06 -18.42 2.38
C VAL A 232 -9.34 -17.59 3.65
N GLY A 233 -10.59 -17.15 3.85
CA GLY A 233 -10.99 -16.27 4.94
C GLY A 233 -10.48 -14.83 4.78
N LEU A 234 -10.33 -14.34 3.55
CA LEU A 234 -10.12 -12.92 3.25
C LEU A 234 -11.46 -12.34 2.78
N ILE A 235 -12.17 -11.64 3.69
CA ILE A 235 -13.49 -11.06 3.40
C ILE A 235 -13.35 -9.58 3.03
N ALA A 236 -14.10 -9.14 2.01
CA ALA A 236 -13.96 -7.79 1.47
C ALA A 236 -14.54 -6.73 2.41
N VAL A 237 -13.72 -5.71 2.71
CA VAL A 237 -14.10 -4.54 3.52
C VAL A 237 -14.83 -3.55 2.61
N ARG A 238 -16.07 -3.20 2.97
CA ARG A 238 -16.98 -2.43 2.10
C ARG A 238 -16.96 -0.94 2.39
N ASP A 239 -17.21 -0.52 3.63
CA ASP A 239 -16.90 0.85 4.06
C ASP A 239 -15.43 0.91 4.53
N TYR A 240 -14.71 1.96 4.14
CA TYR A 240 -13.36 2.22 4.63
C TYR A 240 -13.35 3.16 5.85
N MET A 241 -14.47 3.80 6.20
CA MET A 241 -14.63 4.82 7.25
C MET A 241 -13.52 5.88 7.25
N ASP A 242 -13.24 6.45 6.07
CA ASP A 242 -12.29 7.54 5.87
C ASP A 242 -12.82 8.50 4.80
N PRO A 243 -13.40 9.65 5.20
CA PRO A 243 -13.97 10.61 4.25
C PRO A 243 -12.95 11.24 3.30
N VAL A 244 -11.66 11.30 3.67
CA VAL A 244 -10.61 11.88 2.82
C VAL A 244 -10.24 10.89 1.71
N LEU A 245 -10.02 9.62 2.08
CA LEU A 245 -9.80 8.52 1.16
C LEU A 245 -11.01 8.30 0.24
N ALA A 246 -12.25 8.46 0.73
CA ALA A 246 -13.47 8.36 -0.06
C ALA A 246 -13.49 9.36 -1.24
N THR A 247 -12.96 10.58 -1.08
CA THR A 247 -12.91 11.58 -2.19
C THR A 247 -12.12 11.11 -3.41
N CYS A 248 -11.20 10.16 -3.24
CA CYS A 248 -10.36 9.60 -4.30
C CYS A 248 -11.09 8.57 -5.17
N PHE A 249 -12.28 8.13 -4.76
CA PHE A 249 -13.06 7.09 -5.40
C PHE A 249 -14.34 7.64 -6.02
N LYS A 250 -15.02 6.78 -6.79
CA LYS A 250 -16.32 7.08 -7.35
C LYS A 250 -17.42 6.88 -6.32
N GLU A 251 -18.42 7.73 -6.39
CA GLU A 251 -19.57 7.73 -5.49
C GLU A 251 -20.35 6.41 -5.61
N GLU A 252 -20.48 5.87 -6.83
CA GLU A 252 -21.13 4.58 -7.09
C GLU A 252 -20.40 3.35 -6.48
N ASP A 253 -19.15 3.50 -6.03
CA ASP A 253 -18.35 2.42 -5.45
C ASP A 253 -18.11 2.58 -3.92
N LEU A 254 -18.72 3.57 -3.24
CA LEU A 254 -18.40 3.86 -1.83
C LEU A 254 -18.77 2.72 -0.86
N ASP A 255 -19.81 1.93 -1.16
CA ASP A 255 -20.16 0.69 -0.43
C ASP A 255 -19.69 -0.60 -1.14
N ALA A 256 -19.02 -0.46 -2.29
CA ALA A 256 -18.56 -1.60 -3.09
C ALA A 256 -17.22 -2.16 -2.57
N PRO A 257 -16.99 -3.50 -2.67
CA PRO A 257 -15.71 -4.11 -2.27
C PRO A 257 -14.50 -3.71 -3.15
N PHE A 258 -14.76 -3.05 -4.29
CA PHE A 258 -13.74 -2.54 -5.20
C PHE A 258 -14.07 -1.10 -5.59
N LYS A 259 -13.18 -0.15 -5.29
CA LYS A 259 -13.44 1.29 -5.43
C LYS A 259 -12.66 1.88 -6.60
N HIS A 260 -13.33 2.14 -7.72
CA HIS A 260 -12.67 2.72 -8.90
C HIS A 260 -12.18 4.12 -8.59
N PHE A 261 -11.05 4.48 -9.19
CA PHE A 261 -10.44 5.79 -8.99
C PHE A 261 -11.28 6.90 -9.64
N ARG A 262 -11.44 8.01 -8.92
CA ARG A 262 -12.01 9.27 -9.41
C ARG A 262 -10.91 10.33 -9.49
N PRO A 263 -10.08 10.31 -10.56
CA PRO A 263 -9.02 11.29 -10.76
C PRO A 263 -9.58 12.70 -10.92
N PHE A 264 -8.88 13.67 -10.35
CA PHE A 264 -9.11 15.10 -10.59
C PHE A 264 -7.75 15.75 -10.89
N PHE A 265 -7.59 16.28 -12.10
CA PHE A 265 -6.35 16.92 -12.56
C PHE A 265 -6.67 18.35 -12.97
N LEU A 266 -5.95 19.35 -12.45
CA LEU A 266 -6.25 20.75 -12.73
C LEU A 266 -6.06 21.10 -14.21
N HIS A 267 -5.13 20.44 -14.92
CA HIS A 267 -4.98 20.60 -16.37
C HIS A 267 -6.06 19.89 -17.20
N SER A 268 -6.93 19.07 -16.58
CA SER A 268 -8.19 18.63 -17.21
C SER A 268 -9.33 19.63 -17.03
N LEU A 269 -9.17 20.65 -16.17
CA LEU A 269 -9.97 21.87 -16.20
C LEU A 269 -9.40 22.79 -17.29
N GLN A 270 -9.67 22.47 -18.56
CA GLN A 270 -9.98 23.58 -19.46
C GLN A 270 -11.17 24.30 -18.84
N LEU A 271 -11.01 25.58 -18.51
CA LEU A 271 -11.88 26.24 -17.55
C LEU A 271 -13.27 26.52 -18.14
N ASP A 272 -14.17 25.54 -18.00
CA ASP A 272 -15.62 25.70 -18.14
C ASP A 272 -16.23 26.55 -17.00
N VAL A 273 -15.48 27.56 -16.53
CA VAL A 273 -15.94 28.64 -15.64
C VAL A 273 -16.34 29.82 -16.52
N VAL A 274 -17.27 29.57 -17.44
CA VAL A 274 -18.12 30.63 -17.95
C VAL A 274 -19.16 30.87 -16.85
N GLU A 275 -18.95 31.91 -16.03
CA GLU A 275 -20.00 32.38 -15.13
C GLU A 275 -21.28 32.62 -15.96
N ALA A 276 -22.36 31.93 -15.59
CA ALA A 276 -23.61 31.98 -16.32
C ALA A 276 -24.31 33.33 -16.11
N LYS A 277 -23.83 34.37 -16.81
CA LYS A 277 -24.52 35.65 -16.94
C LYS A 277 -25.94 35.38 -17.42
N PRO A 278 -26.98 35.93 -16.77
CA PRO A 278 -28.36 35.78 -17.23
C PRO A 278 -28.49 36.24 -18.70
N GLY A 279 -28.92 35.33 -19.58
CA GLY A 279 -28.98 35.56 -21.03
C GLY A 279 -27.71 35.22 -21.84
N GLY A 280 -26.69 34.60 -21.22
CA GLY A 280 -25.54 34.03 -21.93
C GLY A 280 -25.90 32.81 -22.81
N PRO A 281 -25.03 32.41 -23.75
CA PRO A 281 -25.19 31.17 -24.49
C PRO A 281 -25.17 29.95 -23.54
N PRO A 282 -25.77 28.82 -23.93
CA PRO A 282 -25.72 27.59 -23.12
C PRO A 282 -24.27 27.14 -22.91
N PRO A 283 -23.97 26.47 -21.77
CA PRO A 283 -22.63 25.94 -21.52
C PRO A 283 -22.22 24.93 -22.61
N PRO A 284 -20.91 24.80 -22.89
CA PRO A 284 -20.42 23.85 -23.88
C PRO A 284 -20.81 22.41 -23.52
N PRO A 285 -20.98 21.52 -24.52
CA PRO A 285 -21.24 20.11 -24.25
C PRO A 285 -20.05 19.49 -23.49
N PRO A 286 -20.29 18.55 -22.56
CA PRO A 286 -19.25 18.01 -21.69
C PRO A 286 -18.14 17.35 -22.50
N GLN A 287 -16.91 17.83 -22.30
CA GLN A 287 -15.74 17.34 -23.04
C GLN A 287 -15.39 15.87 -22.69
N PRO A 288 -14.79 15.11 -23.62
CA PRO A 288 -14.32 13.76 -23.34
C PRO A 288 -13.20 13.77 -22.28
N PRO A 289 -13.10 12.73 -21.43
CA PRO A 289 -12.10 12.69 -20.36
C PRO A 289 -10.67 12.73 -20.91
N SER A 290 -9.77 13.44 -20.21
CA SER A 290 -8.36 13.53 -20.61
C SER A 290 -7.69 12.15 -20.63
N SER A 291 -6.58 12.02 -21.37
CA SER A 291 -5.84 10.74 -21.44
C SER A 291 -5.31 10.28 -20.07
N GLN A 292 -5.01 11.21 -19.15
CA GLN A 292 -4.66 10.89 -17.76
C GLN A 292 -5.89 10.39 -16.98
N VAL A 293 -7.07 11.01 -17.17
CA VAL A 293 -8.33 10.58 -16.55
C VAL A 293 -8.69 9.18 -17.01
N MET A 294 -8.65 8.91 -18.32
CA MET A 294 -8.88 7.57 -18.88
C MET A 294 -7.91 6.54 -18.29
N ALA A 295 -6.60 6.82 -18.31
CA ALA A 295 -5.58 5.93 -17.77
C ALA A 295 -5.75 5.63 -16.26
N SER A 296 -6.13 6.64 -15.46
CA SER A 296 -6.35 6.46 -14.02
C SER A 296 -7.67 5.73 -13.72
N SER A 297 -8.73 6.01 -14.47
CA SER A 297 -10.08 5.44 -14.26
C SER A 297 -10.19 3.94 -14.56
N LEU A 298 -9.15 3.34 -15.15
CA LEU A 298 -9.00 1.90 -15.23
C LEU A 298 -8.87 1.23 -13.86
N PHE A 299 -8.25 1.91 -12.88
CA PHE A 299 -7.83 1.29 -11.64
C PHE A 299 -8.89 1.38 -10.53
N ALA A 300 -8.86 0.39 -9.65
CA ALA A 300 -9.63 0.34 -8.42
C ALA A 300 -8.74 -0.05 -7.23
N ALA A 301 -9.11 0.40 -6.03
CA ALA A 301 -8.56 -0.08 -4.77
C ALA A 301 -9.46 -1.19 -4.19
N PHE A 302 -8.87 -2.12 -3.44
CA PHE A 302 -9.59 -3.10 -2.63
C PHE A 302 -8.96 -3.19 -1.24
N VAL A 303 -9.76 -3.65 -0.28
CA VAL A 303 -9.30 -4.09 1.03
C VAL A 303 -10.04 -5.39 1.39
N PHE A 304 -9.29 -6.40 1.81
CA PHE A 304 -9.83 -7.57 2.50
C PHE A 304 -9.33 -7.60 3.94
N GLN A 305 -10.08 -8.20 4.84
CA GLN A 305 -9.61 -8.51 6.20
C GLN A 305 -9.53 -10.03 6.38
N LYS A 306 -8.50 -10.51 7.09
CA LYS A 306 -8.38 -11.91 7.48
C LYS A 306 -9.27 -12.19 8.69
N VAL A 307 -10.39 -12.86 8.45
CA VAL A 307 -11.40 -13.20 9.47
C VAL A 307 -11.97 -14.60 9.19
N ASP A 308 -12.59 -15.20 10.21
CA ASP A 308 -13.18 -16.54 10.08
C ASP A 308 -14.64 -16.50 9.54
N SER A 309 -15.33 -15.36 9.64
CA SER A 309 -16.65 -15.14 9.03
C SER A 309 -16.88 -13.65 8.65
N PRO A 310 -17.81 -13.33 7.73
CA PRO A 310 -18.09 -11.95 7.33
C PRO A 310 -18.58 -11.05 8.47
N GLU A 311 -19.26 -11.60 9.46
CA GLU A 311 -19.78 -10.88 10.63
C GLU A 311 -18.67 -10.44 11.58
N ALA A 312 -17.48 -11.05 11.49
CA ALA A 312 -16.29 -10.67 12.24
C ALA A 312 -15.47 -9.56 11.56
N VAL A 313 -15.91 -9.02 10.41
CA VAL A 313 -15.23 -7.89 9.76
C VAL A 313 -15.30 -6.65 10.65
N THR A 314 -14.13 -6.15 11.00
CA THR A 314 -13.89 -4.98 11.84
C THR A 314 -13.02 -3.98 11.09
N LEU A 315 -13.02 -2.73 11.54
CA LEU A 315 -12.17 -1.68 10.98
C LEU A 315 -11.13 -1.24 12.00
N PRO A 316 -9.93 -0.79 11.56
CA PRO A 316 -8.96 -0.24 12.46
C PRO A 316 -9.47 1.13 12.92
N MET A 317 -9.39 1.41 14.21
CA MET A 317 -9.40 2.79 14.68
C MET A 317 -8.07 3.43 14.24
N ALA A 318 -8.06 3.99 13.02
CA ALA A 318 -7.08 5.00 12.70
C ALA A 318 -7.24 6.14 13.72
N PRO A 319 -6.15 6.73 14.23
CA PRO A 319 -6.28 7.93 15.04
C PRO A 319 -6.98 9.01 14.20
N GLU A 320 -7.71 9.90 14.89
CA GLU A 320 -8.23 11.13 14.27
C GLU A 320 -7.13 11.77 13.42
N CYS A 321 -7.38 11.90 12.12
CA CYS A 321 -6.30 12.08 11.16
C CYS A 321 -5.61 13.43 11.37
N GLN A 322 -4.45 13.42 12.04
CA GLN A 322 -3.81 14.62 12.60
C GLN A 322 -3.46 15.70 11.57
N PHE A 323 -3.47 15.35 10.27
CA PHE A 323 -3.45 16.30 9.15
C PHE A 323 -4.57 17.36 9.20
N MET A 324 -5.67 17.13 9.93
CA MET A 324 -6.75 18.09 10.14
C MET A 324 -6.62 18.89 11.46
N VAL A 325 -5.76 18.48 12.40
CA VAL A 325 -5.79 18.97 13.79
C VAL A 325 -4.82 20.11 14.04
N ASP A 326 -3.70 20.21 13.31
CA ASP A 326 -2.73 21.31 13.51
C ASP A 326 -2.30 22.04 12.23
N ARG A 327 -3.11 23.05 11.87
CA ARG A 327 -2.68 24.23 11.10
C ARG A 327 -3.20 25.56 11.65
N THR A 328 -3.98 25.53 12.73
CA THR A 328 -4.61 26.70 13.37
C THR A 328 -3.90 27.15 14.65
N GLN A 329 -3.00 26.34 15.23
CA GLN A 329 -2.25 26.67 16.45
C GLN A 329 -0.74 26.88 16.20
N GLY A 330 -0.39 27.35 15.00
CA GLY A 330 0.99 27.50 14.52
C GLY A 330 1.50 28.93 14.25
N ARG A 331 0.84 29.98 14.77
CA ARG A 331 1.29 31.38 14.64
C ARG A 331 1.07 32.21 15.92
N GLY A 332 1.87 31.93 16.95
CA GLY A 332 1.93 32.73 18.18
C GLY A 332 3.37 32.91 18.67
N GLY A 333 3.85 34.16 18.69
CA GLY A 333 5.15 34.54 19.27
C GLY A 333 6.37 34.34 18.35
N GLY A 334 7.01 35.45 17.93
CA GLY A 334 8.29 35.40 17.19
C GLY A 334 8.43 36.42 16.05
N GLY A 335 8.32 37.72 16.34
CA GLY A 335 8.40 38.76 15.31
C GLY A 335 8.51 40.18 15.86
N GLY A 336 9.67 40.54 16.41
CA GLY A 336 9.98 41.94 16.75
C GLY A 336 10.42 42.71 15.50
N GLY A 337 9.71 43.79 15.18
CA GLY A 337 10.00 44.64 14.01
C GLY A 337 8.82 45.59 13.75
N GLY A 338 8.89 46.82 14.28
CA GLY A 338 7.78 47.76 14.24
C GLY A 338 7.57 48.40 12.85
N PRO A 339 6.32 48.74 12.47
CA PRO A 339 6.05 49.46 11.23
C PRO A 339 6.36 50.96 11.35
N MET A 340 7.02 51.52 10.32
CA MET A 340 6.98 52.96 10.07
C MET A 340 5.56 53.36 9.65
N GLY A 341 5.07 54.51 10.13
CA GLY A 341 3.79 55.08 9.70
C GLY A 341 3.87 55.77 8.32
N PRO A 342 2.74 56.33 7.86
CA PRO A 342 2.73 57.78 7.67
C PRO A 342 1.62 58.50 8.46
N MET A 343 1.63 59.84 8.41
CA MET A 343 0.88 60.75 9.29
C MET A 343 -0.58 61.00 8.82
N GLY A 344 -1.47 61.36 9.76
CA GLY A 344 -2.86 61.73 9.44
C GLY A 344 -3.73 62.15 10.64
N HIS A 345 -3.58 63.39 11.12
CA HIS A 345 -4.46 64.08 12.08
C HIS A 345 -4.87 65.45 11.47
N PRO A 346 -5.86 66.21 12.00
CA PRO A 346 -6.57 66.06 13.28
C PRO A 346 -8.12 66.05 13.20
N GLY A 347 -8.79 65.85 14.34
CA GLY A 347 -10.23 66.10 14.49
C GLY A 347 -10.88 65.41 15.69
N GLY A 348 -11.31 66.18 16.69
CA GLY A 348 -12.17 65.72 17.81
C GLY A 348 -13.44 66.59 17.92
N PRO A 349 -14.19 66.58 19.06
CA PRO A 349 -13.88 65.91 20.33
C PRO A 349 -15.09 65.20 21.03
N HIS A 350 -14.80 64.59 22.20
CA HIS A 350 -15.69 64.26 23.34
C HIS A 350 -17.04 63.54 23.16
N MET A 351 -17.22 62.44 23.93
CA MET A 351 -18.16 62.39 25.08
C MET A 351 -17.85 61.18 26.00
N MET A 352 -18.38 61.16 27.24
CA MET A 352 -18.20 60.09 28.24
C MET A 352 -19.44 59.18 28.34
N GLY A 353 -19.31 57.96 28.88
CA GLY A 353 -20.48 57.12 29.21
C GLY A 353 -20.21 55.68 29.72
N HIS A 354 -19.89 55.54 31.01
CA HIS A 354 -20.17 54.32 31.80
C HIS A 354 -21.51 54.53 32.54
N PRO A 355 -22.34 53.51 32.87
CA PRO A 355 -21.98 52.47 33.84
C PRO A 355 -22.65 51.07 33.68
N GLY A 356 -22.40 50.17 34.65
CA GLY A 356 -23.29 49.05 35.05
C GLY A 356 -23.71 49.25 36.53
N PRO A 357 -23.82 48.22 37.40
CA PRO A 357 -24.13 46.78 37.18
C PRO A 357 -25.13 46.17 38.21
N MET A 358 -25.64 44.94 37.96
CA MET A 358 -26.26 43.98 38.91
C MET A 358 -26.09 42.53 38.35
N GLY A 359 -26.28 41.38 39.02
CA GLY A 359 -26.78 41.03 40.37
C GLY A 359 -27.99 40.06 40.30
N HIS A 360 -28.14 38.95 41.03
CA HIS A 360 -27.31 38.25 42.05
C HIS A 360 -27.63 36.73 42.13
N HIS A 361 -26.69 35.92 42.64
CA HIS A 361 -26.76 34.58 43.29
C HIS A 361 -27.71 33.42 42.84
N GLY A 362 -27.19 32.18 42.91
CA GLY A 362 -27.98 30.95 43.05
C GLY A 362 -27.10 29.68 43.09
N GLY A 363 -27.12 28.89 44.17
CA GLY A 363 -26.30 27.69 44.37
C GLY A 363 -27.09 26.37 44.50
N PRO A 364 -26.44 25.19 44.44
CA PRO A 364 -27.13 23.89 44.35
C PRO A 364 -27.26 23.13 45.69
N PRO A 365 -28.19 22.16 45.81
CA PRO A 365 -28.28 21.22 46.93
C PRO A 365 -27.71 19.81 46.63
N GLN A 366 -27.46 19.02 47.69
CA GLN A 366 -27.12 17.59 47.67
C GLN A 366 -28.15 16.78 48.50
N GLY A 367 -28.30 15.47 48.27
CA GLY A 367 -29.06 14.59 49.17
C GLY A 367 -29.37 13.17 48.64
N MET A 368 -29.24 12.15 49.50
CA MET A 368 -29.71 10.74 49.34
C MET A 368 -30.68 10.42 50.52
N PRO A 369 -31.10 9.16 50.89
CA PRO A 369 -30.96 7.82 50.27
C PRO A 369 -32.17 6.83 50.32
N GLY A 370 -32.20 5.83 49.42
CA GLY A 370 -32.74 4.45 49.64
C GLY A 370 -34.27 4.25 49.88
N PRO A 371 -34.71 3.04 50.33
CA PRO A 371 -34.29 1.71 49.85
C PRO A 371 -35.42 0.62 49.77
N TYR A 372 -35.43 -0.22 48.73
CA TYR A 372 -36.13 -1.53 48.63
C TYR A 372 -35.42 -2.41 47.57
N GLY A 373 -35.42 -3.75 47.56
CA GLY A 373 -35.95 -4.76 48.50
C GLY A 373 -35.50 -6.19 48.10
N MET A 374 -35.41 -7.12 49.06
CA MET A 374 -34.88 -8.51 48.90
C MET A 374 -35.75 -9.47 48.07
N GLY A 375 -35.15 -10.51 47.48
CA GLY A 375 -35.87 -11.78 47.21
C GLY A 375 -35.23 -12.75 46.18
N GLY A 376 -35.07 -14.02 46.58
CA GLY A 376 -34.94 -15.17 45.64
C GLY A 376 -33.57 -15.85 45.56
N GLY A 377 -33.43 -17.01 46.21
CA GLY A 377 -32.32 -17.95 46.00
C GLY A 377 -32.81 -19.35 45.63
N GLY A 378 -32.02 -20.13 44.89
CA GLY A 378 -32.34 -21.50 44.47
C GLY A 378 -31.08 -22.33 44.16
N PRO A 379 -31.09 -23.66 44.34
CA PRO A 379 -29.86 -24.48 44.37
C PRO A 379 -29.46 -25.08 43.01
N PRO A 380 -28.19 -25.53 42.86
CA PRO A 380 -27.72 -26.26 41.68
C PRO A 380 -28.12 -27.76 41.71
N PRO A 381 -28.28 -28.41 40.54
CA PRO A 381 -28.48 -29.86 40.43
C PRO A 381 -27.19 -30.67 40.66
N PRO A 382 -27.29 -31.98 41.00
CA PRO A 382 -26.18 -32.76 41.57
C PRO A 382 -25.32 -33.51 40.53
N GLY A 383 -24.14 -33.96 40.96
CA GLY A 383 -23.31 -34.91 40.24
C GLY A 383 -23.40 -36.34 40.77
N PHE A 384 -23.46 -37.31 39.86
CA PHE A 384 -23.21 -38.75 40.06
C PHE A 384 -22.53 -39.28 38.77
N GLY A 385 -21.71 -40.34 38.80
CA GLY A 385 -21.27 -41.08 39.99
C GLY A 385 -20.78 -42.51 39.76
N GLY A 386 -19.84 -42.76 38.85
CA GLY A 386 -18.96 -43.95 38.89
C GLY A 386 -19.33 -45.19 38.06
N GLY A 387 -18.32 -46.04 37.81
CA GLY A 387 -18.40 -47.38 37.19
C GLY A 387 -18.11 -47.42 35.68
N GLY A 388 -17.17 -48.25 35.16
CA GLY A 388 -16.13 -49.04 35.83
C GLY A 388 -15.59 -50.20 34.99
N HIS A 389 -14.26 -50.42 35.04
CA HIS A 389 -13.50 -51.60 34.54
C HIS A 389 -13.42 -51.80 32.99
N GLY A 390 -12.32 -52.34 32.43
CA GLY A 390 -11.01 -52.62 33.06
C GLY A 390 -9.96 -53.31 32.18
N TYR A 391 -8.69 -53.11 32.53
CA TYR A 391 -7.49 -53.96 32.38
C TYR A 391 -7.24 -54.84 31.14
N ALA A 392 -6.16 -54.52 30.39
CA ALA A 392 -4.93 -55.31 30.18
C ALA A 392 -4.11 -54.70 29.02
N GLY A 393 -2.77 -54.78 28.90
CA GLY A 393 -1.71 -55.27 29.79
C GLY A 393 -0.37 -55.30 29.01
N GLY A 394 0.77 -55.04 29.65
CA GLY A 394 2.12 -55.24 29.07
C GLY A 394 2.97 -56.11 30.01
N PRO A 395 4.32 -56.09 29.95
CA PRO A 395 5.27 -55.55 28.95
C PRO A 395 6.26 -56.71 28.55
N PRO A 396 7.63 -56.69 28.61
CA PRO A 396 8.67 -55.62 28.53
C PRO A 396 9.96 -55.96 27.69
N LEU A 397 10.97 -55.05 27.78
CA LEU A 397 12.44 -55.23 27.71
C LEU A 397 13.25 -54.92 26.42
N GLY A 398 14.42 -54.29 26.64
CA GLY A 398 15.59 -54.19 25.73
C GLY A 398 15.79 -52.83 25.02
N GLY A 399 16.93 -52.15 25.07
CA GLY A 399 18.14 -52.32 25.92
C GLY A 399 19.41 -51.63 25.35
N ALA A 400 20.30 -51.16 26.26
CA ALA A 400 21.71 -50.78 26.06
C ALA A 400 22.14 -49.43 25.38
N HIS A 401 23.20 -48.84 25.97
CA HIS A 401 24.25 -47.88 25.55
C HIS A 401 24.38 -47.44 24.07
N GLY A 402 24.96 -46.29 23.67
CA GLY A 402 25.76 -45.21 24.31
C GLY A 402 26.62 -44.49 23.21
N GLY A 403 27.42 -43.42 23.41
CA GLY A 403 27.68 -42.52 24.56
C GLY A 403 29.00 -41.71 24.38
N ARG A 404 29.00 -40.39 24.73
CA ARG A 404 30.10 -39.37 24.66
C ARG A 404 30.42 -38.74 23.27
N GLY A 405 30.82 -37.45 23.28
CA GLY A 405 31.78 -36.88 22.31
C GLY A 405 31.39 -35.60 21.55
N GLY A 406 31.80 -34.42 22.04
CA GLY A 406 32.20 -33.27 21.19
C GLY A 406 33.72 -33.32 20.92
N PRO A 407 34.30 -32.51 19.99
CA PRO A 407 34.13 -31.05 19.95
C PRO A 407 33.94 -30.47 18.51
N GLY A 408 34.18 -29.16 18.36
CA GLY A 408 33.83 -28.34 17.19
C GLY A 408 34.85 -28.24 16.03
N PRO A 409 34.99 -27.05 15.39
CA PRO A 409 34.92 -26.96 13.92
C PRO A 409 36.26 -27.10 13.16
N GLY A 410 36.25 -27.84 12.05
CA GLY A 410 37.38 -27.98 11.12
C GLY A 410 37.23 -27.14 9.84
N LYS A 411 38.24 -26.33 9.51
CA LYS A 411 38.34 -25.57 8.25
C LYS A 411 38.89 -26.45 7.11
N ARG A 412 38.31 -26.32 5.90
CA ARG A 412 38.90 -26.65 4.58
C ARG A 412 38.32 -25.67 3.54
N GLY A 413 39.02 -25.26 2.48
CA GLY A 413 40.45 -25.42 2.20
C GLY A 413 40.78 -25.50 0.70
N TRP A 414 40.89 -24.34 0.02
CA TRP A 414 41.30 -24.17 -1.40
C TRP A 414 40.38 -24.86 -2.44
N ASP A 415 40.42 -24.56 -3.74
CA ASP A 415 41.38 -23.74 -4.52
C ASP A 415 40.69 -22.86 -5.59
N GLY A 416 41.41 -21.89 -6.17
CA GLY A 416 40.85 -21.02 -7.22
C GLY A 416 41.88 -20.12 -7.94
N PRO A 417 42.07 -20.25 -9.27
CA PRO A 417 43.17 -19.59 -9.97
C PRO A 417 42.93 -18.11 -10.30
N ARG A 418 44.01 -17.32 -10.29
CA ARG A 418 44.08 -15.97 -10.89
C ARG A 418 44.83 -16.01 -12.22
N PRO A 419 44.36 -15.23 -13.21
CA PRO A 419 45.21 -14.32 -13.95
C PRO A 419 44.85 -12.86 -13.59
N GLY A 420 45.68 -11.86 -13.83
CA GLY A 420 46.98 -11.88 -14.49
C GLY A 420 47.16 -10.58 -15.27
N HIS A 421 47.81 -9.58 -14.67
CA HIS A 421 48.15 -8.34 -15.37
C HIS A 421 49.21 -8.61 -16.43
N ASP A 422 49.07 -8.02 -17.62
CA ASP A 422 50.22 -7.58 -18.40
C ASP A 422 49.93 -6.25 -19.13
N ARG A 423 50.97 -5.59 -19.64
CA ARG A 423 50.93 -4.26 -20.24
C ARG A 423 51.41 -4.31 -21.70
N GLY A 424 50.60 -3.78 -22.63
CA GLY A 424 50.97 -3.68 -24.05
C GLY A 424 50.76 -2.27 -24.62
N ASP A 425 51.80 -1.44 -24.61
CA ASP A 425 51.83 -0.14 -25.32
C ASP A 425 52.36 -0.33 -26.75
N LYS A 426 51.61 0.13 -27.78
CA LYS A 426 52.09 1.06 -28.84
C LYS A 426 51.10 1.33 -29.99
N ARG A 427 50.73 2.62 -30.10
CA ARG A 427 50.62 3.47 -31.31
C ARG A 427 50.46 2.79 -32.70
N GLY A 428 49.36 3.07 -33.41
CA GLY A 428 49.10 2.56 -34.77
C GLY A 428 48.16 3.39 -35.68
N LYS A 429 48.56 4.62 -36.04
CA LYS A 429 48.19 5.45 -37.23
C LYS A 429 46.81 5.37 -37.93
N PHE A 430 46.19 6.56 -38.08
CA PHE A 430 45.54 7.15 -39.29
C PHE A 430 44.59 6.33 -40.21
N GLY A 431 43.43 6.93 -40.56
CA GLY A 431 42.94 6.88 -41.95
C GLY A 431 41.44 7.10 -42.20
N GLY A 432 41.09 8.17 -42.94
CA GLY A 432 39.98 8.16 -43.90
C GLY A 432 38.59 8.62 -43.41
N GLY A 433 37.99 9.53 -44.20
CA GLY A 433 36.59 9.98 -44.08
C GLY A 433 35.63 9.27 -45.07
N PRO A 434 34.45 9.84 -45.34
CA PRO A 434 33.25 9.06 -45.64
C PRO A 434 32.94 8.82 -47.12
N GLY A 435 32.31 7.68 -47.40
CA GLY A 435 31.57 7.40 -48.64
C GLY A 435 30.05 7.58 -48.46
N ARG A 436 29.36 8.05 -49.50
CA ARG A 436 27.89 8.12 -49.55
C ARG A 436 27.31 6.87 -50.20
N GLY A 437 26.10 6.51 -49.80
CA GLY A 437 25.22 5.52 -50.44
C GLY A 437 23.79 5.81 -50.03
#